data_AF-A0A838F5D5-F1
#
_entry.id   AF-A0A838F5D5-F1
#
_cell.length_a   1.000
_cell.length_b   1.000
_cell.length_c   1.000
_cell.angle_alpha   90.00
_cell.angle_beta   90.00
_cell.angle_gamma   90.00
#
_symmetry.space_group_name_H-M   'P 1'
#
loop_
_entity.id
_entity.type
_entity.pdbx_description
1 polymer ?
#
loop_
_entity_poly.entity_id
_entity_poly.type
_entity_poly.pdbx_seq_one_letter_code
_entity_poly.pdbx_strand_id
1 'polypeptide(L)'
;MLSLFRLILVSLMISTTAWAEKIEIKSNPEEAEIFIIADDAGTPQKIGKTPFKQDLKELIQTYVKKNNFVFELRKDGYEPYRVLFTKTSNLDVELAVNLEVSREIKTIKKHDLLMVELFDVQKLIRGKNFPDALNKLNLLEKDYPHFSIIAELKGTTYYMMKDVEKALSYYRKSFALNSDNVDSYKMKVYLEKKLGIDTEKN
;
A
#
# COMPACT_ATOMS: atom_id res chain seq x y z
N MET A 1 -7.77 -48.36 -78.08
CA MET A 1 -8.77 -48.23 -77.01
C MET A 1 -8.04 -47.78 -75.75
N LEU A 2 -8.58 -46.74 -75.10
CA LEU A 2 -7.90 -45.76 -74.27
C LEU A 2 -7.18 -46.30 -73.02
N SER A 3 -6.03 -45.70 -72.74
CA SER A 3 -5.39 -45.66 -71.42
C SER A 3 -6.30 -44.97 -70.39
N LEU A 4 -6.54 -45.62 -69.25
CA LEU A 4 -7.14 -44.96 -68.08
C LEU A 4 -6.38 -45.40 -66.82
N PHE A 5 -5.19 -44.81 -66.65
CA PHE A 5 -4.41 -44.86 -65.42
C PHE A 5 -3.99 -43.43 -65.12
N ARG A 6 -4.75 -42.75 -64.25
CA ARG A 6 -4.55 -41.40 -63.69
C ARG A 6 -5.81 -41.11 -62.86
N LEU A 7 -5.82 -40.52 -61.68
CA LEU A 7 -4.81 -40.05 -60.74
C LEU A 7 -5.68 -39.58 -59.55
N ILE A 8 -5.75 -40.32 -58.45
CA ILE A 8 -6.52 -39.88 -57.27
C ILE A 8 -5.68 -38.82 -56.55
N LEU A 9 -6.00 -37.54 -56.80
CA LEU A 9 -5.39 -36.40 -56.14
C LEU A 9 -6.04 -36.25 -54.75
N VAL A 10 -5.48 -36.93 -53.75
CA VAL A 10 -5.83 -36.71 -52.34
C VAL A 10 -5.23 -35.37 -51.91
N SER A 11 -6.06 -34.34 -51.92
CA SER A 11 -5.76 -33.02 -51.33
C SER A 11 -5.64 -33.16 -49.81
N LEU A 12 -4.42 -33.40 -49.34
CA LEU A 12 -4.05 -33.30 -47.92
C LEU A 12 -4.08 -31.82 -47.52
N MET A 13 -5.22 -31.35 -47.01
CA MET A 13 -5.29 -30.08 -46.29
C MET A 13 -4.55 -30.26 -44.95
N ILE A 14 -3.25 -30.00 -44.98
CA ILE A 14 -2.44 -29.80 -43.77
C ILE A 14 -2.93 -28.50 -43.15
N SER A 15 -3.93 -28.57 -42.27
CA SER A 15 -4.24 -27.46 -41.37
C SER A 15 -3.08 -27.36 -40.39
N THR A 16 -2.06 -26.57 -40.75
CA THR A 16 -1.12 -26.04 -39.78
C THR A 16 -1.91 -25.12 -38.86
N THR A 17 -2.52 -25.68 -37.82
CA THR A 17 -2.89 -24.89 -36.66
C THR A 17 -1.59 -24.31 -36.13
N ALA A 18 -1.35 -23.04 -36.39
CA ALA A 18 -0.31 -22.31 -35.70
C ALA A 18 -0.84 -22.16 -34.27
N TRP A 19 -0.36 -23.01 -33.37
CA TRP A 19 -0.56 -22.84 -31.94
C TRP A 19 0.26 -21.61 -31.55
N ALA A 20 -0.36 -20.43 -31.65
CA ALA A 20 0.23 -19.17 -31.20
C ALA A 20 0.15 -19.16 -29.69
N GLU A 21 1.30 -19.23 -29.03
CA GLU A 21 1.44 -19.15 -27.57
C GLU A 21 1.08 -17.73 -27.14
N LYS A 22 -0.03 -17.57 -26.42
CA LYS A 22 -0.56 -16.26 -26.05
C LYS A 22 -0.25 -15.94 -24.60
N ILE A 23 0.04 -14.66 -24.36
CA ILE A 23 0.02 -14.09 -23.03
C ILE A 23 -1.16 -13.14 -22.89
N GLU A 24 -1.92 -13.30 -21.82
CA GLU A 24 -3.03 -12.44 -21.43
C GLU A 24 -2.79 -11.92 -20.01
N ILE A 25 -2.66 -10.61 -19.85
CA ILE A 25 -2.39 -9.97 -18.56
C ILE A 25 -3.57 -9.04 -18.22
N LYS A 26 -4.23 -9.31 -17.11
CA LYS A 26 -5.31 -8.51 -16.53
C LYS A 26 -4.85 -7.94 -15.20
N SER A 27 -5.34 -6.76 -14.84
CA SER A 27 -5.15 -6.24 -13.50
C SER A 27 -6.40 -5.58 -12.93
N ASN A 28 -6.44 -5.53 -11.60
CA ASN A 28 -7.35 -4.70 -10.83
C ASN A 28 -6.53 -3.79 -9.90
N PRO A 29 -6.58 -2.45 -10.06
CA PRO A 29 -7.35 -1.73 -11.07
C PRO A 29 -6.84 -1.97 -12.50
N GLU A 30 -7.70 -1.70 -13.48
CA GLU A 30 -7.36 -1.76 -14.91
C GLU A 30 -6.38 -0.64 -15.30
N GLU A 31 -5.89 -0.69 -16.55
CA GLU A 31 -4.99 0.32 -17.14
C GLU A 31 -3.67 0.45 -16.37
N ALA A 32 -3.15 -0.66 -15.83
CA ALA A 32 -1.82 -0.72 -15.25
C ALA A 32 -0.79 -0.82 -16.37
N GLU A 33 0.28 -0.04 -16.28
CA GLU A 33 1.37 -0.06 -17.24
C GLU A 33 2.18 -1.35 -17.09
N ILE A 34 2.49 -1.99 -18.20
CA ILE A 34 3.25 -3.25 -18.22
C ILE A 34 4.64 -2.97 -18.77
N PHE A 35 5.64 -3.45 -18.04
CA PHE A 35 7.04 -3.35 -18.39
C PHE A 35 7.67 -4.74 -18.46
N ILE A 36 8.70 -4.86 -19.30
CA ILE A 36 9.62 -6.00 -19.32
C ILE A 36 10.98 -5.54 -18.82
N ILE A 37 11.58 -6.34 -17.94
CA ILE A 37 12.96 -6.18 -17.47
C ILE A 37 13.72 -7.44 -17.89
N ALA A 38 14.62 -7.31 -18.86
CA ALA A 38 15.29 -8.44 -19.52
C ALA A 38 16.63 -8.86 -18.90
N ASP A 39 17.12 -8.11 -17.91
CA ASP A 39 18.39 -8.34 -17.21
C ASP A 39 18.36 -7.77 -15.79
N ASP A 40 19.21 -8.31 -14.91
CA ASP A 40 19.20 -8.00 -13.47
C ASP A 40 19.54 -6.52 -13.14
N ALA A 41 20.11 -5.79 -14.10
CA ALA A 41 20.41 -4.35 -14.03
C ALA A 41 19.56 -3.52 -15.02
N GLY A 42 18.56 -4.14 -15.64
CA GLY A 42 17.85 -3.63 -16.80
C GLY A 42 16.95 -2.43 -16.53
N THR A 43 17.02 -1.46 -17.44
CA THR A 43 16.02 -0.39 -17.52
C THR A 43 14.67 -0.98 -17.95
N PRO A 44 13.59 -0.79 -17.19
CA PRO A 44 12.26 -1.29 -17.55
C PRO A 44 11.80 -0.75 -18.91
N GLN A 45 11.35 -1.63 -19.81
CA GLN A 45 10.83 -1.27 -21.12
C GLN A 45 9.31 -1.40 -21.13
N LYS A 46 8.59 -0.31 -21.37
CA LYS A 46 7.13 -0.29 -21.42
C LYS A 46 6.64 -1.01 -22.67
N ILE A 47 5.75 -1.98 -22.51
CA ILE A 47 5.21 -2.78 -23.61
C ILE A 47 3.71 -2.57 -23.84
N GLY A 48 2.99 -2.02 -22.86
CA GLY A 48 1.55 -1.81 -22.98
C GLY A 48 0.87 -1.46 -21.66
N LYS A 49 -0.44 -1.70 -21.62
CA LYS A 49 -1.28 -1.56 -20.43
C LYS A 49 -2.27 -2.72 -20.32
N THR A 50 -2.72 -3.03 -19.10
CA THR A 50 -3.78 -4.03 -18.87
C THR A 50 -5.17 -3.49 -19.24
N PRO A 51 -6.08 -4.33 -19.77
CA PRO A 51 -5.86 -5.72 -20.18
C PRO A 51 -4.95 -5.78 -21.43
N PHE A 52 -4.00 -6.71 -21.41
CA PHE A 52 -2.98 -6.86 -22.45
C PHE A 52 -3.02 -8.26 -23.03
N LYS A 53 -2.96 -8.38 -24.36
CA LYS A 53 -2.95 -9.67 -25.05
C LYS A 53 -2.00 -9.62 -26.24
N GLN A 54 -1.02 -10.52 -26.28
CA GLN A 54 -0.07 -10.62 -27.39
C GLN A 54 0.45 -12.06 -27.54
N ASP A 55 1.05 -12.35 -28.69
CA ASP A 55 1.87 -13.54 -28.87
C ASP A 55 3.14 -13.46 -27.99
N LEU A 56 3.34 -14.46 -27.13
CA LEU A 56 4.43 -14.51 -26.18
C LEU A 56 5.79 -14.64 -26.87
N LYS A 57 5.84 -15.35 -28.00
CA LYS A 57 7.07 -15.59 -28.76
C LYS A 57 7.56 -14.31 -29.43
N GLU A 58 6.67 -13.53 -30.03
CA GLU A 58 6.99 -12.20 -30.59
C GLU A 58 7.55 -11.26 -29.51
N LEU A 59 6.92 -11.25 -28.34
CA LEU A 59 7.31 -10.42 -27.21
C LEU A 59 8.70 -10.82 -26.66
N ILE A 60 8.96 -12.11 -26.49
CA ILE A 60 10.27 -12.62 -26.09
C ILE A 60 11.34 -12.28 -27.13
N GLN A 61 11.06 -12.44 -28.43
CA GLN A 61 12.02 -12.12 -29.49
C GLN A 61 12.37 -10.63 -29.53
N THR A 62 11.40 -9.77 -29.25
CA THR A 62 11.57 -8.31 -29.31
C THR A 62 12.35 -7.77 -28.11
N TYR A 63 12.00 -8.23 -26.90
CA TYR A 63 12.44 -7.57 -25.66
C TYR A 63 13.44 -8.39 -24.84
N VAL A 64 13.47 -9.73 -25.00
CA VAL A 64 14.15 -10.63 -24.07
C VAL A 64 15.41 -11.24 -24.70
N LYS A 65 16.58 -10.77 -24.23
CA LYS A 65 17.89 -11.26 -24.69
C LYS A 65 18.43 -12.45 -23.88
N LYS A 66 18.09 -12.53 -22.59
CA LYS A 66 18.52 -13.58 -21.66
C LYS A 66 17.43 -14.64 -21.47
N ASN A 67 17.73 -15.70 -20.74
CA ASN A 67 16.77 -16.79 -20.50
C ASN A 67 15.66 -16.40 -19.50
N ASN A 68 15.91 -15.45 -18.61
CA ASN A 68 14.95 -15.01 -17.61
C ASN A 68 14.61 -13.53 -17.81
N PHE A 69 13.37 -13.17 -17.51
CA PHE A 69 12.90 -11.79 -17.59
C PHE A 69 11.75 -11.56 -16.61
N VAL A 70 11.52 -10.32 -16.22
CA VAL A 70 10.45 -9.95 -15.28
C VAL A 70 9.40 -9.14 -16.01
N PHE A 71 8.12 -9.51 -15.86
CA PHE A 71 7.04 -8.55 -16.08
C PHE A 71 6.84 -7.74 -14.82
N GLU A 72 6.83 -6.43 -14.98
CA GLU A 72 6.50 -5.49 -13.92
C GLU A 72 5.25 -4.71 -14.30
N LEU A 73 4.22 -4.75 -13.45
CA LEU A 73 3.02 -3.95 -13.59
C LEU A 73 3.12 -2.76 -12.65
N ARG A 74 2.90 -1.55 -13.17
CA ARG A 74 2.90 -0.30 -12.40
C ARG A 74 1.57 0.42 -12.54
N LYS A 75 1.09 0.98 -11.44
CA LYS A 75 -0.04 1.90 -11.42
C LYS A 75 0.18 2.93 -10.34
N ASP A 76 -0.08 4.20 -10.64
CA ASP A 76 0.05 5.28 -9.67
C ASP A 76 -0.78 4.99 -8.42
N GLY A 77 -0.12 5.06 -7.27
CA GLY A 77 -0.72 4.79 -5.96
C GLY A 77 -0.77 3.31 -5.57
N TYR A 78 -0.20 2.40 -6.36
CA TYR A 78 -0.12 0.97 -6.07
C TYR A 78 1.34 0.50 -6.00
N GLU A 79 1.58 -0.57 -5.25
CA GLU A 79 2.88 -1.25 -5.24
C GLU A 79 3.13 -1.94 -6.59
N PRO A 80 4.36 -1.85 -7.16
CA PRO A 80 4.69 -2.58 -8.37
C PRO A 80 4.56 -4.09 -8.16
N TYR A 81 3.87 -4.75 -9.08
CA TYR A 81 3.80 -6.22 -9.09
C TYR A 81 4.84 -6.77 -10.04
N ARG A 82 5.63 -7.74 -9.59
CA ARG A 82 6.72 -8.36 -10.37
C ARG A 82 6.53 -9.86 -10.44
N VAL A 83 6.68 -10.41 -11.63
CA VAL A 83 6.66 -11.86 -11.86
C VAL A 83 7.79 -12.26 -12.80
N LEU A 84 8.55 -13.27 -12.39
CA LEU A 84 9.69 -13.81 -13.14
C LEU A 84 9.22 -14.88 -14.11
N PHE A 85 9.63 -14.75 -15.37
CA PHE A 85 9.41 -15.71 -16.44
C PHE A 85 10.72 -16.27 -16.99
N THR A 86 10.62 -17.45 -17.61
CA THR A 86 11.74 -18.10 -18.28
C THR A 86 11.38 -18.36 -19.75
N LYS A 87 12.34 -18.23 -20.65
CA LYS A 87 12.14 -18.32 -22.12
C LYS A 87 11.64 -19.69 -22.60
N THR A 88 11.73 -20.72 -21.77
CA THR A 88 11.41 -22.12 -22.14
C THR A 88 9.93 -22.49 -21.97
N SER A 89 9.08 -21.54 -21.55
CA SER A 89 7.65 -21.82 -21.36
C SER A 89 6.90 -21.74 -22.69
N ASN A 90 6.72 -22.89 -23.35
CA ASN A 90 5.80 -23.08 -24.49
C ASN A 90 4.35 -23.23 -23.98
N LEU A 91 3.87 -22.26 -23.21
CA LEU A 91 2.57 -22.32 -22.54
C LEU A 91 1.79 -21.03 -22.78
N ASP A 92 0.47 -21.16 -22.93
CA ASP A 92 -0.43 -20.03 -22.82
C ASP A 92 -0.41 -19.52 -21.37
N VAL A 93 -0.17 -18.22 -21.20
CA VAL A 93 -0.04 -17.57 -19.90
C VAL A 93 -1.23 -16.66 -19.69
N GLU A 94 -2.04 -16.93 -18.66
CA GLU A 94 -3.01 -15.98 -18.14
C GLU A 94 -2.55 -15.47 -16.77
N LEU A 95 -2.33 -14.17 -16.67
CA LEU A 95 -1.90 -13.49 -15.45
C LEU A 95 -2.98 -12.50 -15.03
N ALA A 96 -3.66 -12.79 -13.91
CA ALA A 96 -4.63 -11.88 -13.29
C ALA A 96 -4.06 -11.30 -11.99
N VAL A 97 -3.81 -10.00 -11.96
CA VAL A 97 -3.12 -9.32 -10.84
C VAL A 97 -4.06 -8.37 -10.10
N ASN A 98 -4.22 -8.56 -8.79
CA ASN A 98 -4.80 -7.54 -7.93
C ASN A 98 -3.67 -6.70 -7.33
N LEU A 99 -3.51 -5.46 -7.80
CA LEU A 99 -2.46 -4.57 -7.31
C LEU A 99 -2.80 -4.08 -5.90
N GLU A 100 -1.82 -4.08 -5.02
CA GLU A 100 -1.99 -3.57 -3.67
C GLU A 100 -1.81 -2.05 -3.64
N VAL A 101 -2.73 -1.33 -2.99
CA VAL A 101 -2.54 0.10 -2.74
C VAL A 101 -1.25 0.31 -1.95
N SER A 102 -0.46 1.29 -2.37
CA SER A 102 0.83 1.63 -1.78
C SER A 102 0.73 1.85 -0.27
N ARG A 103 1.78 1.45 0.45
CA ARG A 103 1.85 1.62 1.91
C ARG A 103 1.77 3.09 2.32
N GLU A 104 2.34 3.99 1.52
CA GLU A 104 2.29 5.43 1.74
C GLU A 104 0.84 5.95 1.70
N ILE A 105 0.08 5.64 0.64
CA ILE A 105 -1.34 6.06 0.55
C ILE A 105 -2.16 5.45 1.68
N LYS A 106 -1.93 4.18 2.04
CA LYS A 106 -2.59 3.55 3.20
C LYS A 106 -2.29 4.32 4.48
N THR A 107 -1.06 4.80 4.66
CA THR A 107 -0.63 5.56 5.83
C THR A 107 -1.26 6.95 5.86
N ILE A 108 -1.25 7.67 4.74
CA ILE A 108 -1.91 8.98 4.59
C ILE A 108 -3.39 8.87 4.95
N LYS A 109 -4.12 7.90 4.38
CA LYS A 109 -5.54 7.69 4.68
C LYS A 109 -5.79 7.41 6.16
N LYS A 110 -4.93 6.63 6.82
CA LYS A 110 -5.03 6.39 8.26
C LYS A 110 -4.83 7.68 9.07
N HIS A 111 -3.87 8.51 8.66
CA HIS A 111 -3.64 9.81 9.32
C HIS A 111 -4.82 10.77 9.11
N ASP A 112 -5.41 10.82 7.92
CA ASP A 112 -6.59 11.64 7.64
C ASP A 112 -7.77 11.24 8.55
N LEU A 113 -8.03 9.93 8.67
CA LEU A 113 -9.06 9.41 9.56
C LEU A 113 -8.77 9.76 11.02
N LEU A 114 -7.52 9.57 11.48
CA LEU A 114 -7.12 9.98 12.83
C LEU A 114 -7.37 11.48 13.07
N MET A 115 -7.04 12.34 12.11
CA MET A 115 -7.27 13.79 12.26
C MET A 115 -8.74 14.13 12.42
N VAL A 116 -9.62 13.53 11.61
CA VAL A 116 -11.09 13.67 11.76
C VAL A 116 -11.52 13.25 13.17
N GLU A 117 -11.03 12.10 13.63
CA GLU A 117 -11.39 11.57 14.93
C GLU A 117 -10.92 12.47 16.09
N LEU A 118 -9.73 13.06 15.98
CA LEU A 118 -9.17 14.01 16.96
C LEU A 118 -9.94 15.34 16.98
N PHE A 119 -10.44 15.82 15.84
CA PHE A 119 -11.30 17.01 15.80
C PHE A 119 -12.60 16.82 16.59
N ASP A 120 -13.23 15.65 16.47
CA ASP A 120 -14.40 15.31 17.27
C ASP A 120 -14.08 15.25 18.77
N VAL A 121 -12.94 14.67 19.15
CA VAL A 121 -12.49 14.65 20.56
C VAL A 121 -12.36 16.08 21.08
N GLN A 122 -11.71 16.98 20.33
CA GLN A 122 -11.59 18.37 20.73
C GLN A 122 -12.96 19.05 20.88
N LYS A 123 -13.92 18.76 19.99
CA LYS A 123 -15.30 19.24 20.11
C LYS A 123 -15.97 18.74 21.40
N LEU A 124 -15.81 17.46 21.74
CA LEU A 124 -16.33 16.88 22.99
C LEU A 124 -15.72 17.55 24.23
N ILE A 125 -14.39 17.75 24.24
CA ILE A 125 -13.68 18.45 25.32
C ILE A 125 -14.19 19.89 25.49
N ARG A 126 -14.34 20.64 24.40
CA ARG A 126 -14.88 22.02 24.43
C ARG A 126 -16.33 22.05 24.92
N GLY A 127 -17.12 21.05 24.54
CA GLY A 127 -18.48 20.82 25.03
C GLY A 127 -18.56 20.29 26.46
N LYS A 128 -17.42 20.12 27.15
CA LYS A 128 -17.30 19.52 28.49
C LYS A 128 -17.85 18.09 28.60
N ASN A 129 -18.02 17.41 27.48
CA ASN A 129 -18.40 15.99 27.44
C ASN A 129 -17.14 15.11 27.58
N PHE A 130 -16.57 15.14 28.78
CA PHE A 130 -15.32 14.45 29.09
C PHE A 130 -15.42 12.92 29.04
N PRO A 131 -16.50 12.27 29.51
CA PRO A 131 -16.64 10.81 29.41
C PRO A 131 -16.55 10.31 27.96
N ASP A 132 -17.27 10.94 27.04
CA ASP A 132 -17.25 10.54 25.63
C ASP A 132 -15.90 10.85 24.98
N ALA A 133 -15.27 11.99 25.32
CA ALA A 133 -13.93 12.31 24.86
C ALA A 133 -12.90 11.24 25.28
N LEU A 134 -12.92 10.82 26.56
CA LEU A 134 -12.03 9.78 27.06
C LEU A 134 -12.31 8.42 26.43
N ASN A 135 -13.58 8.06 26.22
CA ASN A 135 -13.95 6.83 25.54
C ASN A 135 -13.38 6.78 24.11
N LYS A 136 -13.56 7.86 23.35
CA LYS A 136 -13.02 7.97 21.97
C LYS A 136 -11.49 7.93 21.97
N LEU A 137 -10.84 8.66 22.89
CA LEU A 137 -9.38 8.62 23.05
C LEU A 137 -8.84 7.24 23.45
N ASN A 138 -9.61 6.44 24.21
CA ASN A 138 -9.23 5.07 24.56
C ASN A 138 -9.30 4.12 23.36
N LEU A 139 -10.26 4.32 22.45
CA LEU A 139 -10.33 3.57 21.20
C LEU A 139 -9.16 3.97 20.27
N LEU A 140 -8.94 5.28 20.09
CA LEU A 140 -7.85 5.79 19.26
C LEU A 140 -6.48 5.32 19.76
N GLU A 141 -6.25 5.25 21.08
CA GLU A 141 -4.98 4.76 21.61
C GLU A 141 -4.69 3.30 21.27
N LYS A 142 -5.72 2.45 21.08
CA LYS A 142 -5.53 1.06 20.66
C LYS A 142 -5.07 0.98 19.21
N ASP A 143 -5.64 1.81 18.35
CA ASP A 143 -5.36 1.82 16.91
C ASP A 143 -4.09 2.62 16.56
N TYR A 144 -3.74 3.60 17.40
CA TYR A 144 -2.65 4.56 17.19
C TYR A 144 -1.77 4.73 18.44
N PRO A 145 -1.14 3.66 18.96
CA PRO A 145 -0.48 3.65 20.29
C PRO A 145 0.72 4.60 20.43
N HIS A 146 1.30 5.04 19.32
CA HIS A 146 2.50 5.88 19.28
C HIS A 146 2.22 7.36 19.01
N PHE A 147 0.94 7.75 18.87
CA PHE A 147 0.59 9.15 18.62
C PHE A 147 0.51 9.94 19.93
N SER A 148 1.51 10.78 20.17
CA SER A 148 1.63 11.59 21.40
C SER A 148 0.41 12.48 21.65
N ILE A 149 -0.23 13.01 20.59
CA ILE A 149 -1.42 13.87 20.69
C ILE A 149 -2.60 13.19 21.41
N ILE A 150 -2.72 11.86 21.32
CA ILE A 150 -3.79 11.13 22.01
C ILE A 150 -3.57 11.21 23.53
N ALA A 151 -2.33 10.98 23.98
CA ALA A 151 -1.98 11.13 25.39
C ALA A 151 -2.11 12.60 25.84
N GLU A 152 -1.72 13.56 25.01
CA GLU A 152 -1.88 15.00 25.30
C GLU A 152 -3.35 15.38 25.52
N LEU A 153 -4.26 14.92 24.64
CA LEU A 153 -5.69 15.20 24.77
C LEU A 153 -6.32 14.50 25.98
N LYS A 154 -5.84 13.30 26.36
CA LYS A 154 -6.23 12.69 27.64
C LYS A 154 -5.77 13.55 28.82
N GLY A 155 -4.53 14.03 28.79
CA GLY A 155 -3.99 14.95 29.79
C GLY A 155 -4.81 16.24 29.91
N THR A 156 -5.16 16.83 28.76
CA THR A 156 -6.05 17.99 28.65
C THR A 156 -7.42 17.71 29.25
N THR A 157 -8.01 16.56 28.93
CA THR A 157 -9.33 16.16 29.42
C THR A 157 -9.35 16.03 30.94
N TYR A 158 -8.38 15.30 31.53
CA TYR A 158 -8.27 15.19 32.98
C TYR A 158 -7.97 16.52 33.67
N TYR A 159 -7.15 17.37 33.05
CA TYR A 159 -6.88 18.70 33.57
C TYR A 159 -8.17 19.55 33.64
N MET A 160 -9.01 19.47 32.61
CA MET A 160 -10.31 20.14 32.57
C MET A 160 -11.28 19.58 33.61
N MET A 161 -11.21 18.28 33.91
CA MET A 161 -11.92 17.61 35.00
C MET A 161 -11.35 17.89 36.40
N LYS A 162 -10.25 18.66 36.50
CA LYS A 162 -9.51 18.96 37.74
C LYS A 162 -8.79 17.76 38.37
N ASP A 163 -8.65 16.65 37.64
CA ASP A 163 -7.83 15.50 38.04
C ASP A 163 -6.37 15.76 37.61
N VAL A 164 -5.66 16.55 38.44
CA VAL A 164 -4.32 17.05 38.15
C VAL A 164 -3.28 15.91 38.06
N GLU A 165 -3.42 14.88 38.88
CA GLU A 165 -2.48 13.75 38.90
C GLU A 165 -2.56 12.93 37.61
N LYS A 166 -3.78 12.57 37.17
CA LYS A 166 -3.94 11.88 35.89
C LYS A 166 -3.53 12.76 34.73
N ALA A 167 -3.85 14.05 34.77
CA ALA A 167 -3.41 15.00 33.76
C ALA A 167 -1.89 14.96 33.58
N LEU A 168 -1.14 15.08 34.69
CA LEU A 168 0.33 15.02 34.65
C LEU A 168 0.85 13.69 34.09
N SER A 169 0.28 12.56 34.52
CA SER A 169 0.66 11.24 34.01
C SER A 169 0.57 11.16 32.48
N TYR A 170 -0.53 11.66 31.92
CA TYR A 170 -0.74 11.65 30.48
C TYR A 170 0.14 12.67 29.71
N TYR A 171 0.40 13.86 30.27
CA TYR A 171 1.36 14.79 29.65
C TYR A 171 2.80 14.25 29.67
N ARG A 172 3.20 13.54 30.73
CA ARG A 172 4.48 12.80 30.76
C ARG A 172 4.54 11.76 29.66
N LYS A 173 3.48 10.95 29.52
CA LYS A 173 3.39 9.95 28.44
C LYS A 173 3.47 10.59 27.05
N SER A 174 2.76 11.70 26.82
CA SER A 174 2.80 12.40 25.55
C SER A 174 4.20 12.91 25.20
N PHE A 175 4.87 13.57 26.16
CA PHE A 175 6.25 14.05 25.99
C PHE A 175 7.25 12.90 25.79
N ALA A 176 7.06 11.76 26.45
CA ALA A 176 7.91 10.58 26.25
C ALA A 176 7.77 9.97 24.84
N LEU A 177 6.57 10.06 24.24
CA LEU A 177 6.32 9.61 22.87
C LEU A 177 6.84 10.60 21.82
N ASN A 178 6.81 11.89 22.12
CA ASN A 178 7.33 12.95 21.26
C ASN A 178 7.94 14.07 22.11
N SER A 179 9.27 14.09 22.22
CA SER A 179 10.02 15.10 22.96
C SER A 179 9.91 16.50 22.36
N ASP A 180 9.50 16.62 21.10
CA ASP A 180 9.35 17.90 20.42
C ASP A 180 7.95 18.50 20.64
N ASN A 181 7.06 17.79 21.36
CA ASN A 181 5.76 18.31 21.72
C ASN A 181 5.88 19.37 22.85
N VAL A 182 6.00 20.63 22.42
CA VAL A 182 6.17 21.81 23.29
C VAL A 182 5.01 21.98 24.26
N ASP A 183 3.77 21.71 23.84
CA ASP A 183 2.58 21.92 24.67
C ASP A 183 2.51 20.89 25.80
N SER A 184 2.81 19.62 25.48
CA SER A 184 2.94 18.56 26.48
C SER A 184 4.06 18.85 27.48
N TYR A 185 5.20 19.35 27.02
CA TYR A 185 6.30 19.73 27.92
C TYR A 185 5.87 20.86 28.87
N LYS A 186 5.28 21.93 28.34
CA LYS A 186 4.80 23.07 29.16
C LYS A 186 3.80 22.62 30.22
N MET A 187 2.81 21.82 29.82
CA MET A 187 1.80 21.32 30.74
C MET A 187 2.38 20.35 31.77
N LYS A 188 3.31 19.47 31.38
CA LYS A 188 4.05 18.60 32.31
C LYS A 188 4.73 19.43 33.41
N VAL A 189 5.58 20.38 33.03
CA VAL A 189 6.33 21.23 33.97
C VAL A 189 5.40 22.06 34.86
N TYR A 190 4.35 22.63 34.26
CA TYR A 190 3.35 23.40 35.00
C TYR A 190 2.68 22.57 36.11
N LEU A 191 2.25 21.34 35.78
CA LEU A 191 1.57 20.47 36.73
C LEU A 191 2.53 19.86 37.76
N GLU A 192 3.79 19.60 37.40
CA GLU A 192 4.83 19.18 38.34
C GLU A 192 5.05 20.24 39.43
N LYS A 193 5.22 21.49 39.02
CA LYS A 193 5.34 22.62 39.95
C LYS A 193 4.09 22.75 40.83
N LYS A 194 2.89 22.60 40.25
CA LYS A 194 1.62 22.68 40.98
C LYS A 194 1.50 21.60 42.06
N LEU A 195 2.10 20.43 41.84
CA LEU A 195 2.12 19.32 42.79
C LEU A 195 3.34 19.32 43.73
N GLY A 196 4.24 20.31 43.62
CA GLY A 196 5.47 20.37 44.42
C GLY A 196 6.49 19.29 44.06
N ILE A 197 6.46 18.79 42.81
CA ILE A 197 7.43 17.82 42.30
C ILE A 197 8.60 18.58 41.69
N ASP A 198 9.73 18.66 42.40
CA ASP A 198 10.96 19.28 41.89
C ASP A 198 11.53 18.47 40.73
N THR A 199 11.66 19.11 39.57
CA THR A 199 12.12 18.51 38.31
C THR A 199 13.56 18.85 37.93
N GLU A 200 14.25 19.71 38.69
CA GLU A 200 15.64 20.13 38.38
C GLU A 200 16.72 19.08 38.74
N LYS A 201 16.37 17.80 38.92
CA LYS A 201 17.35 16.77 39.34
C LYS A 201 17.51 15.53 38.45
N ASN A 202 16.85 15.43 37.30
CA ASN A 202 17.11 14.32 36.37
C ASN A 202 17.12 14.78 34.91
#